data_AF-T1A6J0-F1
#
_entry.id   AF-T1A6J0-F1
#
_cell.length_a   1.000
_cell.length_b   1.000
_cell.length_c   1.000
_cell.angle_alpha   90.00
_cell.angle_beta   90.00
_cell.angle_gamma   90.00
#
_symmetry.space_group_name_H-M   'P 1'
#
loop_
_entity.id
_entity.type
_entity.pdbx_description
1 polymer ?
#
loop_
_entity_poly.entity_id
_entity_poly.type
_entity_poly.pdbx_seq_one_letter_code
_entity_poly.pdbx_strand_id
1 'polypeptide(L)'
;MRQPVHAEDVARALLAAALRAQPLDALLEFGGGERLSTTQMFARVRASLPFATLGVPLPRALLALAALHPALRGPITRLGQDLIADNARAAAALGVTPRAFRPDARCWGL
;
A
#
# COMPACT_ATOMS: atom_id res chain seq x y z
N MET A 1 -6.30 -0.01 -9.28
CA MET A 1 -6.68 0.41 -7.92
C MET A 1 -5.59 0.04 -6.92
N ARG A 2 -5.49 0.79 -5.83
CA ARG A 2 -4.50 0.65 -4.75
C ARG A 2 -5.18 0.70 -3.40
N GLN A 3 -4.62 -0.02 -2.43
CA GLN A 3 -5.05 0.02 -1.04
C GLN A 3 -3.83 0.08 -0.10
N PRO A 4 -3.12 1.22 -0.04
CA PRO A 4 -1.82 1.33 0.64
C PRO A 4 -1.93 1.04 2.14
N VAL A 5 -1.11 0.12 2.63
CA VAL A 5 -1.13 -0.33 4.02
C VAL A 5 -0.06 0.38 4.85
N HIS A 6 -0.40 0.74 6.10
CA HIS A 6 0.58 1.26 7.06
C HIS A 6 1.27 0.11 7.80
N ALA A 7 2.60 0.12 7.90
CA ALA A 7 3.37 -0.98 8.50
C ALA A 7 2.96 -1.26 9.95
N GLU A 8 2.71 -0.21 10.74
CA GLU A 8 2.25 -0.34 12.12
C GLU A 8 0.85 -1.00 12.23
N ASP A 9 -0.05 -0.79 11.26
CA ASP A 9 -1.36 -1.46 11.28
C ASP A 9 -1.21 -2.95 10.98
N VAL A 10 -0.27 -3.32 10.09
CA VAL A 10 0.11 -4.73 9.87
C VAL A 10 0.70 -5.33 11.14
N ALA A 11 1.61 -4.62 11.81
CA ALA A 11 2.22 -5.08 13.06
C ALA A 11 1.15 -5.31 14.15
N ARG A 12 0.19 -4.40 14.29
CA ARG A 12 -0.93 -4.55 15.23
C ARG A 12 -1.80 -5.76 14.89
N ALA A 13 -2.08 -5.99 13.61
CA ALA A 13 -2.83 -7.16 13.15
C ALA A 13 -2.08 -8.47 13.43
N LEU A 14 -0.77 -8.52 13.20
CA LEU A 14 0.07 -9.67 13.51
C LEU A 14 0.14 -9.95 15.01
N LEU A 15 0.29 -8.91 15.83
CA LEU A 15 0.27 -9.05 17.30
C LEU A 15 -1.10 -9.54 17.78
N ALA A 16 -2.19 -8.99 17.27
CA ALA A 16 -3.53 -9.46 17.58
C ALA A 16 -3.69 -10.93 17.20
N ALA A 17 -3.22 -11.36 16.03
CA ALA A 17 -3.24 -12.75 15.60
C ALA A 17 -2.43 -13.66 16.53
N ALA A 18 -1.22 -13.25 16.91
CA ALA A 18 -0.32 -14.02 17.76
C ALA A 18 -0.82 -14.19 19.20
N LEU A 19 -1.57 -13.22 19.72
CA LEU A 19 -2.09 -13.22 21.10
C LEU A 19 -3.46 -13.90 21.24
N ARG A 20 -4.06 -14.40 20.15
CA ARG A 20 -5.34 -15.10 20.21
C ARG A 20 -5.21 -16.44 20.93
N ALA A 21 -6.20 -16.73 21.77
CA ALA A 21 -6.31 -18.04 22.44
C ALA A 21 -6.69 -19.17 21.46
N GLN A 22 -7.42 -18.85 20.38
CA GLN A 22 -7.74 -19.81 19.32
C GLN A 22 -6.96 -19.49 18.04
N PRO A 23 -6.36 -20.49 17.38
CA PRO A 23 -5.63 -20.31 16.15
C PRO A 23 -6.53 -19.78 15.03
N LEU A 24 -5.91 -19.16 14.03
CA LEU A 24 -6.58 -18.73 12.81
C LEU A 24 -6.43 -19.83 11.76
N ASP A 25 -7.52 -20.51 11.39
CA ASP A 25 -7.51 -21.53 10.34
C ASP A 25 -7.71 -20.94 8.93
N ALA A 26 -7.34 -19.67 8.72
CA ALA A 26 -7.62 -18.97 7.48
C ALA A 26 -6.49 -18.05 7.03
N LEU A 27 -6.22 -18.06 5.73
CA LEU A 27 -5.52 -16.96 5.06
C LEU A 27 -6.40 -15.71 5.15
N LEU A 28 -5.86 -14.66 5.76
CA LEU A 28 -6.51 -13.36 5.87
C LEU A 28 -5.80 -12.38 4.94
N GLU A 29 -6.54 -11.82 3.99
CA GLU A 29 -6.06 -10.69 3.22
C GLU A 29 -6.09 -9.42 4.10
N PHE A 30 -5.11 -8.54 3.90
CA PHE A 30 -5.00 -7.32 4.67
C PHE A 30 -4.46 -6.17 3.81
N GLY A 31 -5.25 -5.12 3.66
CA GLY A 31 -4.91 -3.89 2.96
C GLY A 31 -5.17 -2.65 3.83
N GLY A 32 -4.79 -1.48 3.31
CA GLY A 32 -5.06 -0.19 3.95
C GLY A 32 -6.53 0.18 4.15
N GLY A 33 -6.77 1.28 4.86
CA GLY A 33 -8.12 1.74 5.22
C GLY A 33 -8.90 2.42 4.10
N GLU A 34 -8.30 2.63 2.95
CA GLU A 34 -8.98 3.22 1.79
C GLU A 34 -8.47 2.63 0.47
N ARG A 35 -9.36 2.58 -0.52
CA ARG A 35 -9.03 2.25 -1.91
C ARG A 35 -8.94 3.53 -2.73
N LEU A 36 -7.90 3.66 -3.53
CA LEU A 36 -7.69 4.82 -4.40
C LEU A 36 -7.00 4.43 -5.71
N SER A 37 -7.10 5.30 -6.72
CA SER A 37 -6.33 5.13 -7.95
C SER A 37 -4.83 5.33 -7.71
N THR A 38 -4.00 4.75 -8.57
CA THR A 38 -2.53 4.95 -8.56
C THR A 38 -2.19 6.44 -8.71
N THR A 39 -2.94 7.19 -9.52
CA THR A 39 -2.78 8.64 -9.71
C THR A 39 -3.04 9.43 -8.42
N GLN A 40 -4.14 9.13 -7.72
CA GLN A 40 -4.44 9.76 -6.42
C GLN A 40 -3.37 9.43 -5.37
N MET A 41 -2.87 8.19 -5.36
CA MET A 41 -1.82 7.75 -4.43
C MET A 41 -0.54 8.55 -4.65
N PHE A 42 -0.07 8.65 -5.89
CA PHE A 42 1.10 9.46 -6.22
C PHE A 42 0.88 10.95 -5.97
N ALA A 43 -0.33 11.48 -6.18
CA ALA A 43 -0.62 12.88 -5.85
C ALA A 43 -0.43 13.17 -4.36
N ARG A 44 -0.90 12.28 -3.48
CA ARG A 44 -0.71 12.43 -2.03
C ARG A 44 0.73 12.24 -1.59
N VAL A 45 1.46 11.30 -2.20
CA VAL A 45 2.91 11.14 -1.97
C VAL A 45 3.67 12.39 -2.37
N ARG A 46 3.37 12.98 -3.54
CA ARG A 46 4.00 14.24 -3.96
C ARG A 46 3.71 15.38 -3.01
N ALA A 47 2.46 15.48 -2.54
CA ALA A 47 2.06 16.50 -1.58
C ALA A 47 2.70 16.34 -0.18
N SER A 48 3.21 15.14 0.15
CA SER A 48 3.86 14.89 1.44
C SER A 48 5.37 15.11 1.42
N LEU A 49 5.98 15.35 0.25
CA LEU A 49 7.42 15.61 0.17
C LEU A 49 7.74 17.05 0.61
N PRO A 50 8.89 17.29 1.26
CA PRO A 50 9.29 18.63 1.72
C PRO A 50 9.82 19.53 0.58
N PHE A 51 9.72 19.08 -0.67
CA PHE A 51 10.22 19.79 -1.85
C PHE A 51 9.23 19.70 -3.01
N ALA A 52 9.36 20.65 -3.95
CA ALA A 52 8.54 20.68 -5.16
C ALA A 52 8.84 19.47 -6.06
N THR A 53 7.79 18.90 -6.65
CA THR A 53 7.90 17.80 -7.61
C THR A 53 7.17 18.13 -8.90
N LEU A 54 7.74 17.73 -10.04
CA LEU A 54 7.13 17.88 -11.35
C LEU A 54 6.64 16.52 -11.85
N GLY A 55 5.36 16.43 -12.22
CA GLY A 55 4.82 15.24 -12.86
C GLY A 55 5.24 15.20 -14.32
N VAL A 56 5.99 14.17 -14.73
CA VAL A 56 6.39 13.96 -16.12
C VAL A 56 5.52 12.87 -16.75
N PRO A 57 4.80 13.15 -17.85
CA PRO A 57 4.06 12.12 -18.57
C PRO A 57 5.05 11.16 -19.24
N LEU A 58 4.99 9.88 -18.87
CA LEU A 58 5.84 8.84 -19.43
C LEU A 58 5.03 7.88 -20.32
N PRO A 59 5.45 7.66 -21.58
CA PRO A 59 4.87 6.62 -22.43
C PRO A 59 4.96 5.24 -21.78
N ARG A 60 3.89 4.45 -21.91
CA ARG A 60 3.84 3.08 -21.36
C ARG A 60 4.95 2.17 -21.90
N ALA A 61 5.39 2.38 -23.14
CA ALA A 61 6.49 1.63 -23.73
C ALA A 61 7.81 1.85 -22.98
N LEU A 62 8.10 3.08 -22.53
CA LEU A 62 9.30 3.36 -21.74
C LEU A 62 9.24 2.69 -20.36
N LEU A 63 8.07 2.65 -19.73
CA LEU A 63 7.88 1.90 -18.47
C LEU A 63 8.09 0.40 -18.69
N ALA A 64 7.59 -0.16 -19.79
CA ALA A 64 7.80 -1.56 -20.13
C ALA A 64 9.28 -1.89 -20.35
N LEU A 65 10.03 -1.01 -21.02
CA LEU A 65 11.48 -1.14 -21.17
C LEU A 65 12.21 -1.06 -19.83
N ALA A 66 11.84 -0.10 -18.98
CA ALA A 66 12.42 0.01 -17.63
C ALA A 66 12.16 -1.23 -16.78
N ALA A 67 11.04 -1.94 -16.99
CA ALA A 67 10.74 -3.20 -16.31
C ALA A 67 11.65 -4.38 -16.70
N LEU A 68 12.48 -4.23 -17.74
CA LEU A 68 13.53 -5.19 -18.06
C LEU A 68 14.64 -5.18 -17.00
N HIS A 69 14.84 -4.05 -16.31
CA HIS A 69 15.80 -3.96 -15.22
C HIS A 69 15.28 -4.71 -13.98
N PRO A 70 16.02 -5.68 -13.41
CA PRO A 70 15.53 -6.53 -12.32
C PRO A 70 14.98 -5.76 -11.11
N ALA A 71 15.67 -4.69 -10.71
CA ALA A 71 15.26 -3.86 -9.58
C ALA A 71 13.94 -3.08 -9.82
N LEU A 72 13.61 -2.78 -11.09
CA LEU A 72 12.45 -1.96 -11.46
C LEU A 72 11.27 -2.81 -11.90
N ARG A 73 11.51 -4.07 -12.29
CA ARG A 73 10.48 -5.01 -12.77
C ARG A 73 9.32 -5.10 -11.80
N GLY A 74 9.57 -5.45 -10.54
CA GLY A 74 8.52 -5.65 -9.53
C GLY A 74 7.66 -4.41 -9.26
N PRO A 75 8.25 -3.23 -9.00
CA PRO A 75 7.48 -1.99 -8.87
C PRO A 75 6.64 -1.67 -10.10
N ILE A 76 7.21 -1.76 -11.31
CA ILE A 76 6.53 -1.38 -12.56
C ILE A 76 5.41 -2.35 -12.92
N THR A 77 5.65 -3.67 -12.87
CA THR A 77 4.60 -4.65 -13.19
C THR A 77 3.39 -4.49 -12.30
N ARG A 78 3.62 -4.17 -11.02
CA ARG A 78 2.55 -3.90 -10.07
C ARG A 78 1.78 -2.63 -10.36
N LEU A 79 2.32 -1.61 -11.04
CA LEU A 79 1.61 -0.34 -11.32
C LEU A 79 0.29 -0.54 -12.07
N GLY A 80 0.25 -1.50 -12.99
CA GLY A 80 -0.92 -1.82 -13.80
C GLY A 80 -1.92 -2.79 -13.16
N GLN A 81 -1.63 -3.30 -11.96
CA GLN A 81 -2.45 -4.30 -11.29
C GLN A 81 -3.29 -3.67 -10.18
N ASP A 82 -4.49 -4.22 -9.99
CA ASP A 82 -5.30 -3.91 -8.84
C ASP A 82 -4.71 -4.60 -7.60
N LEU A 83 -4.26 -3.79 -6.65
CA LEU A 83 -3.71 -4.26 -5.37
C LEU A 83 -4.67 -3.86 -4.27
N ILE A 84 -5.73 -4.65 -4.15
CA ILE A 84 -6.80 -4.51 -3.17
C ILE A 84 -6.97 -5.81 -2.41
N ALA A 85 -7.38 -5.71 -1.16
CA ALA A 85 -7.70 -6.81 -0.27
C ALA A 85 -9.13 -6.64 0.26
N ASP A 86 -9.79 -7.74 0.58
CA ASP A 86 -11.00 -7.71 1.40
C ASP A 86 -10.64 -7.76 2.89
N ASN A 87 -10.73 -6.58 3.53
CA ASN A 87 -10.42 -6.45 4.95
C ASN A 87 -11.51 -7.01 5.88
N ALA A 88 -12.69 -7.38 5.37
CA ALA A 88 -13.82 -7.77 6.23
C ALA A 88 -13.47 -8.94 7.17
N ARG A 89 -12.81 -9.97 6.63
CA ARG A 89 -12.41 -11.14 7.42
C ARG A 89 -11.33 -10.81 8.44
N ALA A 90 -10.32 -10.03 8.03
CA ALA A 90 -9.24 -9.63 8.94
C ALA A 90 -9.74 -8.70 10.05
N ALA A 91 -10.62 -7.76 9.73
CA ALA A 91 -11.23 -6.86 10.71
C ALA A 91 -12.09 -7.63 11.73
N ALA A 92 -12.92 -8.56 11.26
CA ALA A 92 -13.74 -9.39 12.14
C ALA A 92 -12.91 -10.33 13.04
N ALA A 93 -11.85 -10.94 12.49
CA ALA A 93 -11.03 -11.89 13.22
C ALA A 93 -10.03 -11.25 14.18
N LEU A 94 -9.51 -10.06 13.84
CA LEU A 94 -8.39 -9.43 14.56
C LEU A 94 -8.79 -8.14 15.28
N GLY A 95 -10.01 -7.63 15.08
CA GLY A 95 -10.47 -6.38 15.69
C GLY A 95 -9.71 -5.15 15.22
N VAL A 96 -9.09 -5.21 14.04
CA VAL A 96 -8.25 -4.13 13.49
C VAL A 96 -9.00 -3.33 12.43
N THR A 97 -8.85 -2.01 12.48
CA THR A 97 -9.34 -1.08 11.45
C THR A 97 -8.15 -0.33 10.86
N PRO A 98 -7.71 -0.67 9.64
CA PRO A 98 -6.57 -0.02 9.00
C PRO A 98 -6.82 1.46 8.76
N ARG A 99 -5.79 2.30 8.91
CA ARG A 99 -5.90 3.75 8.69
C ARG A 99 -5.94 4.10 7.21
N ALA A 100 -6.53 5.26 6.91
CA ALA A 100 -6.48 5.86 5.59
C ALA A 100 -5.04 6.24 5.20
N PHE A 101 -4.75 6.22 3.91
CA PHE A 101 -3.49 6.65 3.32
C PHE A 101 -3.37 8.18 3.32
N ARG A 102 -2.70 8.68 4.36
CA ARG A 102 -2.41 10.10 4.61
C ARG A 102 -0.91 10.26 4.90
N PRO A 103 -0.03 10.09 3.90
CA PRO A 103 1.40 10.36 4.10
C PRO A 103 1.61 11.84 4.40
N ASP A 104 2.57 12.15 5.26
CA ASP A 104 2.98 13.52 5.59
C ASP A 104 4.52 13.65 5.57
N ALA A 105 5.04 14.86 5.81
CA ALA A 105 6.48 15.12 5.74
C ALA A 105 7.31 14.24 6.70
N ARG A 106 6.73 13.82 7.82
CA ARG A 106 7.43 12.98 8.82
C ARG A 106 7.74 11.58 8.30
N CYS A 107 7.09 11.14 7.22
CA CYS A 107 7.36 9.84 6.62
C CYS A 107 8.74 9.72 5.98
N TRP A 108 9.41 10.84 5.64
CA TRP A 108 10.58 10.80 4.76
C TRP A 108 11.93 10.90 5.49
N GLY A 109 11.96 11.36 6.74
CA GLY A 109 13.21 11.54 7.48
C GLY A 109 14.22 12.46 6.77
N LEU A 110 13.69 13.40 5.97
CA LEU A 110 14.42 14.38 5.17
C LEU A 110 14.34 15.76 5.81
#